data_AF-A0AAJ2WMS7-F1
#
_entry.id   AF-A0AAJ2WMS7-F1
#
_cell.length_a   1.000
_cell.length_b   1.000
_cell.length_c   1.000
_cell.angle_alpha   90.00
_cell.angle_beta   90.00
_cell.angle_gamma   90.00
#
_symmetry.space_group_name_H-M   'P 1'
#
loop_
_entity.id
_entity.type
_entity.pdbx_description
1 polymer ?
#
loop_
_entity_poly.entity_id
_entity_poly.type
_entity_poly.pdbx_seq_one_letter_code
_entity_poly.pdbx_strand_id
1 'polypeptide(L)'
;MALLEEMTAAVEAIAQSRWSTRQGQVVPDPEDLRLGNDAVEFDRATVLYADLKGSTKMVDVEHWWLSAEIYKAFLHCAATIIKKEGGKITSYDGDRVMGIWVGDRQATPAAKAGLKINYAVKNIVVPALQRQYPHWTGTVTQVVGVDSSTIRAARTGVRGGNDIVWVGRAANHAAKLTELDLDPTTWITDEVFTRLADESKYGGTPPTLMWKPYDWTQQDNRRIHGSNWTWKV
;
A
#
# COMPACT_ATOMS: atom_id res chain seq x y z
N MET A 1 33.37 -17.80 -11.06
CA MET A 1 33.65 -17.00 -12.27
C MET A 1 32.41 -16.84 -13.12
N ALA A 2 31.75 -17.93 -13.54
CA ALA A 2 30.50 -17.88 -14.32
C ALA A 2 29.38 -16.97 -13.72
N LEU A 3 29.12 -17.05 -12.41
CA LEU A 3 28.09 -16.20 -11.77
C LEU A 3 28.43 -14.70 -11.81
N LEU A 4 29.70 -14.34 -11.59
CA LEU A 4 30.15 -12.94 -11.64
C LEU A 4 30.06 -12.38 -13.06
N GLU A 5 30.43 -13.18 -14.05
CA GLU A 5 30.34 -12.81 -15.47
C GLU A 5 28.87 -12.64 -15.90
N GLU A 6 27.98 -13.56 -15.50
CA GLU A 6 26.54 -13.47 -15.76
C GLU A 6 25.93 -12.21 -15.17
N MET A 7 26.19 -11.92 -13.89
CA MET A 7 25.67 -10.73 -13.22
C MET A 7 26.21 -9.44 -13.84
N THR A 8 27.52 -9.38 -14.12
CA THR A 8 28.15 -8.22 -14.76
C THR A 8 27.53 -7.96 -16.12
N ALA A 9 27.40 -9.00 -16.96
CA ALA A 9 26.80 -8.87 -18.29
C ALA A 9 25.33 -8.41 -18.21
N ALA A 10 24.55 -8.93 -17.26
CA ALA A 10 23.16 -8.51 -17.06
C ALA A 10 23.07 -7.03 -16.64
N VAL A 11 23.90 -6.59 -15.69
CA VAL A 11 23.96 -5.18 -15.23
C VAL A 11 24.38 -4.25 -16.36
N GLU A 12 25.42 -4.60 -17.12
CA GLU A 12 25.88 -3.81 -18.27
C GLU A 12 24.80 -3.70 -19.35
N ALA A 13 24.11 -4.81 -19.67
CA ALA A 13 23.01 -4.80 -20.63
C ALA A 13 21.86 -3.89 -20.18
N ILE A 14 21.46 -3.92 -18.90
CA ILE A 14 20.44 -3.03 -18.35
C ILE A 14 20.89 -1.57 -18.42
N ALA A 15 22.13 -1.27 -18.04
CA ALA A 15 22.65 0.10 -18.00
C ALA A 15 22.81 0.74 -19.39
N GLN A 16 23.14 -0.06 -20.41
CA GLN A 16 23.38 0.42 -21.78
C GLN A 16 22.11 0.45 -22.64
N SER A 17 21.10 -0.35 -22.31
CA SER A 17 19.85 -0.44 -23.08
C SER A 17 19.02 0.84 -22.97
N ARG A 18 18.46 1.30 -24.08
CA ARG A 18 17.55 2.45 -24.09
C ARG A 18 16.18 2.08 -23.55
N TRP A 19 15.58 2.98 -22.79
CA TRP A 19 14.21 2.83 -22.34
C TRP A 19 13.22 3.08 -23.47
N SER A 20 12.23 2.19 -23.57
CA SER A 20 10.99 2.43 -24.32
C SER A 20 9.87 2.67 -23.32
N THR A 21 9.10 3.74 -23.53
CA THR A 21 7.96 4.08 -22.66
C THR A 21 6.68 4.20 -23.46
N ARG A 22 5.56 3.89 -22.82
CA ARG A 22 4.22 4.13 -23.35
C ARG A 22 3.28 4.56 -22.24
N GLN A 23 2.29 5.38 -22.57
CA GLN A 23 1.28 5.82 -21.62
C GLN A 23 0.30 4.69 -21.29
N GLY A 24 0.01 4.52 -20.00
CA GLY A 24 -0.88 3.51 -19.45
C GLY A 24 -2.17 4.10 -18.91
N GLN A 25 -3.28 3.40 -19.13
CA GLN A 25 -4.60 3.73 -18.56
C GLN A 25 -5.17 2.61 -17.70
N VAL A 26 -4.54 1.44 -17.73
CA VAL A 26 -4.89 0.25 -16.97
C VAL A 26 -3.62 -0.26 -16.30
N VAL A 27 -3.74 -0.79 -15.09
CA VAL A 27 -2.62 -1.38 -14.36
C VAL A 27 -2.18 -2.67 -15.10
N PRO A 28 -0.95 -2.74 -15.65
CA PRO A 28 -0.50 -3.90 -16.41
C PRO A 28 -0.41 -5.15 -15.54
N ASP A 29 -0.49 -6.31 -16.17
CA ASP A 29 0.06 -7.57 -15.66
C ASP A 29 1.53 -7.72 -16.12
N PRO A 30 2.35 -8.56 -15.46
CA PRO A 30 3.76 -8.71 -15.83
C PRO A 30 3.98 -9.06 -17.30
N GLU A 31 3.06 -9.79 -17.91
CA GLU A 31 3.09 -10.22 -19.31
C GLU A 31 2.88 -9.05 -20.29
N ASP A 32 2.23 -7.96 -19.85
CA ASP A 32 2.06 -6.76 -20.65
C ASP A 32 3.37 -5.97 -20.80
N LEU A 33 4.37 -6.21 -19.94
CA LEU A 33 5.66 -5.55 -19.96
C LEU A 33 6.71 -6.41 -20.65
N ARG A 34 7.42 -5.81 -21.61
CA ARG A 34 8.51 -6.50 -22.32
C ARG A 34 9.69 -6.71 -21.36
N LEU A 35 10.45 -7.77 -21.59
CA LEU A 35 11.73 -7.96 -20.90
C LEU A 35 12.73 -6.88 -21.35
N GLY A 36 13.54 -6.39 -20.41
CA GLY A 36 14.49 -5.30 -20.63
C GLY A 36 13.93 -3.94 -20.20
N ASN A 37 14.48 -2.86 -20.76
CA ASN A 37 14.12 -1.48 -20.40
C ASN A 37 12.82 -1.03 -21.10
N ASP A 38 11.70 -1.64 -20.71
CA ASP A 38 10.33 -1.27 -21.12
C ASP A 38 9.54 -0.77 -19.91
N ALA A 39 8.81 0.33 -20.09
CA ALA A 39 7.96 0.85 -19.03
C ALA A 39 6.60 1.33 -19.54
N VAL A 40 5.59 1.09 -18.71
CA VAL A 40 4.29 1.77 -18.80
C VAL A 40 4.32 2.96 -17.86
N GLU A 41 4.11 4.16 -18.40
CA GLU A 41 4.07 5.41 -17.66
C GLU A 41 2.63 5.80 -17.33
N PHE A 42 2.43 6.27 -16.09
CA PHE A 42 1.17 6.84 -15.64
C PHE A 42 1.43 8.27 -15.18
N ASP A 43 0.81 9.25 -15.84
CA ASP A 43 0.88 10.66 -15.44
C ASP A 43 0.51 10.85 -13.97
N ARG A 44 -0.44 10.03 -13.49
CA ARG A 44 -0.79 9.90 -12.09
C ARG A 44 -1.30 8.50 -11.76
N ALA A 45 -0.78 7.94 -10.68
CA ALA A 45 -1.39 6.83 -9.97
C ALA A 45 -1.46 7.13 -8.47
N THR A 46 -2.40 6.50 -7.78
CA THR A 46 -2.48 6.52 -6.32
C THR A 46 -2.16 5.15 -5.79
N VAL A 47 -1.21 5.08 -4.86
CA VAL A 47 -0.75 3.83 -4.25
C VAL A 47 -1.16 3.83 -2.78
N LEU A 48 -1.61 2.67 -2.31
CA LEU A 48 -1.88 2.36 -0.92
C LEU A 48 -1.01 1.20 -0.48
N TYR A 49 -0.35 1.34 0.67
CA TYR A 49 0.17 0.21 1.43
C TYR A 49 -0.63 0.07 2.72
N ALA A 50 -0.99 -1.16 3.06
CA ALA A 50 -1.56 -1.51 4.36
C ALA A 50 -0.65 -2.55 5.03
N ASP A 51 -0.30 -2.30 6.29
CA ASP A 51 0.78 -2.98 7.01
C ASP A 51 0.35 -3.30 8.45
N LEU A 52 0.74 -4.45 9.00
CA LEU A 52 0.49 -4.79 10.40
C LEU A 52 1.56 -4.16 11.30
N LYS A 53 1.12 -3.27 12.18
CA LYS A 53 2.02 -2.61 13.12
C LYS A 53 2.56 -3.63 14.13
N GLY A 54 3.89 -3.73 14.22
CA GLY A 54 4.57 -4.54 15.23
C GLY A 54 4.57 -6.05 14.94
N SER A 55 4.34 -6.44 13.69
CA SER A 55 4.28 -7.84 13.26
C SER A 55 5.56 -8.63 13.53
N THR A 56 6.73 -8.00 13.45
CA THR A 56 8.02 -8.62 13.81
C THR A 56 8.03 -9.08 15.26
N LYS A 57 7.63 -8.21 16.20
CA LYS A 57 7.53 -8.58 17.61
C LYS A 57 6.47 -9.65 17.85
N MET A 58 5.37 -9.59 17.08
CA MET A 58 4.30 -10.59 17.18
C MET A 58 4.78 -11.98 16.80
N VAL A 59 5.61 -12.15 15.75
CA VAL A 59 6.11 -13.49 15.37
C VAL A 59 7.13 -14.05 16.35
N ASP A 60 7.81 -13.19 17.12
CA ASP A 60 8.76 -13.62 18.16
C ASP A 60 8.08 -14.07 19.46
N VAL A 61 6.90 -13.51 19.77
CA VAL A 61 6.22 -13.68 21.07
C VAL A 61 5.01 -14.60 20.98
N GLU A 62 4.24 -14.52 19.90
CA GLU A 62 3.03 -15.30 19.72
C GLU A 62 3.32 -16.69 19.15
N HIS A 63 2.36 -17.60 19.29
CA HIS A 63 2.43 -18.87 18.59
C HIS A 63 2.36 -18.65 17.08
N TRP A 64 3.23 -19.35 16.32
CA TRP A 64 3.34 -19.18 14.87
C TRP A 64 2.00 -19.33 14.13
N TRP A 65 1.10 -20.22 14.60
CA TRP A 65 -0.21 -20.42 13.99
C TRP A 65 -1.14 -19.23 14.24
N LEU A 66 -1.07 -18.60 15.41
CA LEU A 66 -1.84 -17.39 15.72
C LEU A 66 -1.36 -16.21 14.87
N SER A 67 -0.04 -16.02 14.75
CA SER A 67 0.54 -15.01 13.87
C SER A 67 0.10 -15.21 12.41
N ALA A 68 0.10 -16.46 11.93
CA ALA A 68 -0.35 -16.79 10.58
C ALA A 68 -1.85 -16.51 10.37
N GLU A 69 -2.70 -16.78 11.36
CA GLU A 69 -4.12 -16.45 11.32
C GLU A 69 -4.37 -14.94 11.29
N ILE A 70 -3.62 -14.18 12.09
CA ILE A 70 -3.67 -12.71 12.09
C ILE A 70 -3.31 -12.16 10.71
N TYR A 71 -2.18 -12.63 10.12
CA TYR A 71 -1.76 -12.22 8.78
C TYR A 71 -2.83 -12.52 7.75
N LYS A 72 -3.34 -13.77 7.73
CA LYS A 72 -4.35 -14.20 6.77
C LYS A 72 -5.64 -13.39 6.89
N ALA A 73 -6.13 -13.17 8.10
CA ALA A 73 -7.35 -12.41 8.35
C ALA A 73 -7.19 -10.95 7.91
N PHE A 74 -6.09 -10.31 8.30
CA PHE A 74 -5.79 -8.93 7.92
C PHE A 74 -5.66 -8.77 6.40
N LEU A 75 -4.77 -9.55 5.77
CA LEU A 75 -4.49 -9.46 4.33
C LEU A 75 -5.75 -9.77 3.51
N HIS A 76 -6.57 -10.73 3.95
CA HIS A 76 -7.83 -11.03 3.30
C HIS A 76 -8.79 -9.85 3.33
N CYS A 77 -9.00 -9.23 4.51
CA CYS A 77 -9.86 -8.04 4.63
C CYS A 77 -9.31 -6.87 3.81
N ALA A 78 -8.02 -6.57 3.93
CA ALA A 78 -7.40 -5.45 3.24
C ALA A 78 -7.47 -5.61 1.71
N ALA A 79 -7.08 -6.76 1.18
CA ALA A 79 -7.15 -7.02 -0.26
C ALA A 79 -8.59 -6.99 -0.79
N THR A 80 -9.55 -7.50 -0.03
CA THR A 80 -10.97 -7.47 -0.41
C THR A 80 -11.49 -6.03 -0.49
N ILE A 81 -11.16 -5.20 0.49
CA ILE A 81 -11.56 -3.79 0.53
C ILE A 81 -10.92 -3.01 -0.61
N ILE A 82 -9.62 -3.16 -0.84
CA ILE A 82 -8.91 -2.49 -1.95
C ILE A 82 -9.59 -2.81 -3.28
N LYS A 83 -9.87 -4.09 -3.55
CA LYS A 83 -10.56 -4.51 -4.79
C LYS A 83 -11.97 -3.92 -4.89
N LYS A 84 -12.73 -3.90 -3.79
CA LYS A 84 -14.10 -3.35 -3.77
C LYS A 84 -14.14 -1.83 -3.93
N GLU A 85 -13.09 -1.12 -3.51
CA GLU A 85 -12.90 0.31 -3.79
C GLU A 85 -12.23 0.56 -5.16
N GLY A 86 -12.11 -0.46 -6.02
CA GLY A 86 -11.64 -0.31 -7.41
C GLY A 86 -10.12 -0.28 -7.58
N GLY A 87 -9.35 -0.64 -6.56
CA GLY A 87 -7.89 -0.78 -6.66
C GLY A 87 -7.48 -2.15 -7.19
N LYS A 88 -6.37 -2.22 -7.91
CA LYS A 88 -5.70 -3.49 -8.26
C LYS A 88 -4.66 -3.83 -7.19
N ILE A 89 -4.62 -5.09 -6.77
CA ILE A 89 -3.55 -5.60 -5.90
C ILE A 89 -2.34 -5.89 -6.77
N THR A 90 -1.19 -5.33 -6.42
CA THR A 90 0.06 -5.50 -7.19
C THR A 90 1.10 -6.33 -6.47
N SER A 91 1.05 -6.39 -5.14
CA SER A 91 1.95 -7.24 -4.36
C SER A 91 1.38 -7.55 -2.98
N TYR A 92 1.82 -8.69 -2.46
CA TYR A 92 1.83 -9.01 -1.04
C TYR A 92 3.30 -9.10 -0.63
N ASP A 93 3.65 -8.50 0.51
CA ASP A 93 5.02 -8.53 1.03
C ASP A 93 4.95 -8.83 2.53
N GLY A 94 5.12 -10.10 2.88
CA GLY A 94 4.93 -10.59 4.24
C GLY A 94 3.52 -10.31 4.76
N ASP A 95 3.44 -9.40 5.71
CA ASP A 95 2.23 -8.93 6.38
C ASP A 95 1.59 -7.70 5.72
N ARG A 96 2.11 -7.27 4.56
CA ARG A 96 1.68 -6.06 3.87
C ARG A 96 0.99 -6.35 2.55
N VAL A 97 0.09 -5.46 2.15
CA VAL A 97 -0.55 -5.50 0.82
C VAL A 97 -0.47 -4.14 0.14
N MET A 98 -0.14 -4.16 -1.15
CA MET A 98 -0.09 -2.97 -2.00
C MET A 98 -1.30 -2.93 -2.95
N GLY A 99 -1.99 -1.79 -2.94
CA GLY A 99 -3.06 -1.46 -3.89
C GLY A 99 -2.68 -0.27 -4.76
N ILE A 100 -3.12 -0.27 -6.01
CA ILE A 100 -2.95 0.86 -6.94
C ILE A 100 -4.25 1.22 -7.65
N TRP A 101 -4.47 2.52 -7.82
CA TRP A 101 -5.54 3.12 -8.60
C TRP A 101 -4.96 3.98 -9.72
N VAL A 102 -5.47 3.79 -10.93
CA VAL A 102 -5.16 4.57 -12.14
C VAL A 102 -6.47 5.11 -12.74
N GLY A 103 -6.41 6.01 -13.71
CA GLY A 103 -7.58 6.67 -14.30
C GLY A 103 -8.07 7.90 -13.52
N ASP A 104 -9.34 8.27 -13.65
CA ASP A 104 -9.81 9.58 -13.18
C ASP A 104 -10.01 9.66 -11.66
N ARG A 105 -10.64 8.64 -11.06
CA ARG A 105 -11.01 8.62 -9.64
C ARG A 105 -10.10 7.69 -8.84
N GLN A 106 -9.04 8.26 -8.26
CA GLN A 106 -8.00 7.49 -7.55
C GLN A 106 -7.90 7.80 -6.06
N ALA A 107 -7.72 9.08 -5.68
CA ALA A 107 -7.45 9.51 -4.31
C ALA A 107 -8.59 9.17 -3.34
N THR A 108 -9.83 9.56 -3.71
CA THR A 108 -11.04 9.30 -2.91
C THR A 108 -11.23 7.81 -2.58
N PRO A 109 -11.30 6.88 -3.55
CA PRO A 109 -11.46 5.46 -3.22
C PRO A 109 -10.27 4.88 -2.45
N ALA A 110 -9.03 5.29 -2.74
CA ALA A 110 -7.86 4.82 -2.00
C ALA A 110 -7.90 5.25 -0.51
N ALA A 111 -8.23 6.51 -0.24
CA ALA A 111 -8.37 7.01 1.13
C ALA A 111 -9.53 6.31 1.86
N LYS A 112 -10.67 6.11 1.17
CA LYS A 112 -11.81 5.36 1.71
C LYS A 112 -11.46 3.91 2.02
N ALA A 113 -10.66 3.26 1.17
CA ALA A 113 -10.12 1.92 1.42
C ALA A 113 -9.31 1.89 2.72
N GLY A 114 -8.41 2.86 2.95
CA GLY A 114 -7.66 2.96 4.20
C GLY A 114 -8.54 3.05 5.45
N LEU A 115 -9.55 3.93 5.43
CA LEU A 115 -10.49 4.07 6.56
C LEU A 115 -11.38 2.83 6.77
N LYS A 116 -11.72 2.11 5.69
CA LYS A 116 -12.44 0.82 5.75
C LYS A 116 -11.57 -0.32 6.29
N ILE A 117 -10.29 -0.34 5.93
CA ILE A 117 -9.32 -1.29 6.51
C ILE A 117 -9.24 -1.10 8.01
N ASN A 118 -9.21 0.16 8.48
CA ASN A 118 -9.25 0.46 9.92
C ASN A 118 -10.52 -0.05 10.60
N TYR A 119 -11.68 0.10 9.94
CA TYR A 119 -12.92 -0.50 10.42
C TYR A 119 -12.82 -2.03 10.53
N ALA A 120 -12.34 -2.70 9.47
CA ALA A 120 -12.28 -4.15 9.40
C ALA A 120 -11.35 -4.74 10.48
N VAL A 121 -10.19 -4.14 10.73
CA VAL A 121 -9.31 -4.63 11.80
C VAL A 121 -9.98 -4.51 13.17
N LYS A 122 -10.52 -3.32 13.49
CA LYS A 122 -11.13 -3.04 14.80
C LYS A 122 -12.43 -3.82 15.06
N ASN A 123 -13.24 -4.03 14.04
CA ASN A 123 -14.61 -4.52 14.20
C ASN A 123 -14.85 -5.93 13.65
N ILE A 124 -13.90 -6.50 12.89
CA ILE A 124 -14.03 -7.83 12.30
C ILE A 124 -12.88 -8.72 12.75
N VAL A 125 -11.63 -8.34 12.46
CA VAL A 125 -10.45 -9.19 12.72
C VAL A 125 -10.23 -9.39 14.22
N VAL A 126 -10.06 -8.30 14.99
CA VAL A 126 -9.80 -8.39 16.44
C VAL A 126 -10.94 -9.10 17.17
N PRO A 127 -12.24 -8.76 16.97
CA PRO A 127 -13.33 -9.46 17.65
C PRO A 127 -13.44 -10.94 17.27
N ALA A 128 -13.12 -11.33 16.03
CA ALA A 128 -13.12 -12.73 15.63
C ALA A 128 -12.03 -13.53 16.35
N LEU A 129 -10.81 -12.99 16.40
CA LEU A 129 -9.69 -13.61 17.08
C LEU A 129 -9.90 -13.72 18.58
N GLN A 130 -10.40 -12.66 19.24
CA GLN A 130 -10.70 -12.69 20.67
C GLN A 130 -11.79 -13.69 21.04
N ARG A 131 -12.78 -13.90 20.16
CA ARG A 131 -13.81 -14.94 20.36
C ARG A 131 -13.22 -16.35 20.27
N GLN A 132 -12.31 -16.55 19.32
CA GLN A 132 -11.65 -17.84 19.13
C GLN A 132 -10.61 -18.14 20.24
N TYR A 133 -9.92 -17.10 20.72
CA TYR A 133 -8.84 -17.18 21.70
C TYR A 133 -9.14 -16.29 22.91
N PRO A 134 -10.05 -16.70 23.82
CA PRO A 134 -10.54 -15.84 24.91
C PRO A 134 -9.48 -15.48 25.96
N HIS A 135 -8.37 -16.23 26.02
CA HIS A 135 -7.25 -15.96 26.91
C HIS A 135 -6.13 -15.13 26.25
N TRP A 136 -6.22 -14.87 24.94
CA TRP A 136 -5.23 -14.06 24.24
C TRP A 136 -5.49 -12.58 24.52
N THR A 137 -4.47 -11.89 25.04
CA THR A 137 -4.54 -10.47 25.41
C THR A 137 -3.81 -9.56 24.42
N GLY A 138 -3.33 -10.11 23.30
CA GLY A 138 -2.66 -9.33 22.26
C GLY A 138 -3.62 -8.39 21.53
N THR A 139 -3.04 -7.45 20.79
CA THR A 139 -3.78 -6.49 19.97
C THR A 139 -3.29 -6.55 18.53
N VAL A 140 -4.21 -6.39 17.59
CA VAL A 140 -3.88 -6.21 16.17
C VAL A 140 -4.11 -4.75 15.82
N THR A 141 -3.08 -4.09 15.31
CA THR A 141 -3.16 -2.74 14.76
C THR A 141 -2.51 -2.74 13.39
N GLN A 142 -2.99 -1.87 12.52
CA GLN A 142 -2.47 -1.69 11.17
C GLN A 142 -2.21 -0.21 10.91
N VAL A 143 -1.28 0.07 10.00
CA VAL A 143 -1.08 1.41 9.45
C VAL A 143 -1.28 1.35 7.94
N VAL A 144 -1.98 2.35 7.42
CA VAL A 144 -2.19 2.53 5.98
C VAL A 144 -1.49 3.81 5.55
N GLY A 145 -0.72 3.76 4.48
CA GLY A 145 -0.12 4.90 3.83
C GLY A 145 -0.62 5.05 2.40
N VAL A 146 -1.01 6.26 2.00
CA VAL A 146 -1.51 6.54 0.65
C VAL A 146 -0.82 7.75 0.06
N ASP A 147 -0.40 7.63 -1.19
CA ASP A 147 0.22 8.73 -1.92
C ASP A 147 -0.12 8.71 -3.41
N SER A 148 -0.07 9.89 -4.06
CA SER A 148 -0.33 10.04 -5.48
C SER A 148 0.82 10.76 -6.19
N SER A 149 1.34 10.17 -7.27
CA SER A 149 2.36 10.81 -8.12
C SER A 149 2.33 10.22 -9.53
N THR A 150 3.09 10.80 -10.45
CA THR A 150 3.54 10.10 -11.66
C THR A 150 4.34 8.87 -11.24
N ILE A 151 4.11 7.73 -11.91
CA ILE A 151 4.86 6.49 -11.68
C ILE A 151 5.09 5.74 -12.99
N ARG A 152 6.02 4.80 -12.98
CA ARG A 152 6.28 3.87 -14.09
C ARG A 152 6.22 2.44 -13.60
N ALA A 153 5.56 1.56 -14.35
CA ALA A 153 5.62 0.12 -14.18
C ALA A 153 6.71 -0.43 -15.10
N ALA A 154 7.66 -1.19 -14.55
CA ALA A 154 8.66 -1.91 -15.33
C ALA A 154 8.75 -3.36 -14.83
N ARG A 155 9.25 -4.27 -15.65
CA ARG A 155 9.42 -5.68 -15.28
C ARG A 155 10.84 -5.95 -14.79
N THR A 156 10.99 -6.65 -13.68
CA THR A 156 12.32 -6.94 -13.09
C THR A 156 13.11 -7.99 -13.87
N GLY A 157 12.43 -8.92 -14.54
CA GLY A 157 13.02 -9.78 -15.55
C GLY A 157 13.98 -10.87 -15.06
N VAL A 158 13.95 -11.23 -13.77
CA VAL A 158 14.70 -12.39 -13.26
C VAL A 158 14.06 -13.66 -13.82
N ARG A 159 14.82 -14.55 -14.47
CA ARG A 159 14.30 -15.83 -15.01
C ARG A 159 13.58 -16.60 -13.91
N GLY A 160 12.25 -16.72 -14.01
CA GLY A 160 11.39 -17.42 -13.05
C GLY A 160 10.66 -16.52 -12.03
N GLY A 161 11.00 -15.22 -11.95
CA GLY A 161 10.31 -14.20 -11.14
C GLY A 161 9.74 -13.10 -12.04
N ASN A 162 8.43 -13.11 -12.24
CA ASN A 162 7.72 -12.18 -13.13
C ASN A 162 7.04 -11.07 -12.32
N ASP A 163 7.82 -10.23 -11.64
CA ASP A 163 7.24 -9.14 -10.84
C ASP A 163 7.37 -7.77 -11.54
N ILE A 164 6.40 -6.91 -11.22
CA ILE A 164 6.37 -5.50 -11.64
C ILE A 164 7.03 -4.67 -10.56
N VAL A 165 8.01 -3.85 -10.94
CA VAL A 165 8.53 -2.76 -10.11
C VAL A 165 7.80 -1.46 -10.43
N TRP A 166 7.35 -0.79 -9.37
CA TRP A 166 6.66 0.49 -9.45
C TRP A 166 7.64 1.62 -9.10
N VAL A 167 8.12 2.32 -10.13
CA VAL A 167 9.12 3.38 -10.01
C VAL A 167 8.41 4.73 -9.93
N GLY A 168 8.39 5.31 -8.73
CA GLY A 168 7.89 6.65 -8.50
C GLY A 168 7.63 6.93 -7.03
N ARG A 169 7.37 8.20 -6.74
CA ARG A 169 7.23 8.71 -5.37
C ARG A 169 6.09 8.02 -4.62
N ALA A 170 4.94 7.81 -5.28
CA ALA A 170 3.76 7.16 -4.71
C ALA A 170 4.05 5.80 -4.08
N ALA A 171 4.78 4.93 -4.78
CA ALA A 171 5.10 3.60 -4.27
C ALA A 171 5.96 3.68 -3.00
N ASN A 172 7.01 4.50 -3.02
CA ASN A 172 7.95 4.63 -1.90
C ASN A 172 7.32 5.35 -0.70
N HIS A 173 6.67 6.49 -0.93
CA HIS A 173 6.12 7.31 0.15
C HIS A 173 4.91 6.65 0.80
N ALA A 174 4.05 5.96 0.05
CA ALA A 174 2.95 5.20 0.63
C ALA A 174 3.47 4.08 1.57
N ALA A 175 4.54 3.39 1.20
CA ALA A 175 5.18 2.40 2.08
C ALA A 175 5.78 3.06 3.33
N LYS A 176 6.60 4.11 3.20
CA LYS A 176 7.20 4.78 4.36
C LYS A 176 6.18 5.40 5.32
N LEU A 177 5.00 5.80 4.83
CA LEU A 177 3.92 6.29 5.69
C LEU A 177 3.40 5.20 6.64
N THR A 178 3.53 3.91 6.33
CA THR A 178 3.13 2.83 7.25
C THR A 178 4.08 2.67 8.44
N GLU A 179 5.30 3.20 8.33
CA GLU A 179 6.34 3.15 9.36
C GLU A 179 6.19 4.26 10.42
N LEU A 180 5.24 5.19 10.23
CA LEU A 180 5.01 6.27 11.18
C LEU A 180 4.49 5.74 12.52
N ASP A 181 5.30 5.93 13.56
CA ASP A 181 4.92 5.62 14.94
C ASP A 181 4.17 6.79 15.59
N LEU A 182 2.99 7.08 15.07
CA LEU A 182 2.07 8.10 15.54
C LEU A 182 0.67 7.51 15.74
N ASP A 183 -0.23 8.26 16.41
CA ASP A 183 -1.58 7.79 16.74
C ASP A 183 -2.45 7.43 15.51
N PRO A 184 -2.47 8.21 14.41
CA PRO A 184 -3.25 7.85 13.24
C PRO A 184 -2.84 6.53 12.57
N THR A 185 -3.85 5.75 12.19
CA THR A 185 -3.70 4.45 11.51
C THR A 185 -3.93 4.53 10.00
N THR A 186 -4.27 5.71 9.48
CA THR A 186 -4.33 5.99 8.04
C THR A 186 -3.70 7.33 7.75
N TRP A 187 -2.72 7.33 6.88
CA TRP A 187 -1.96 8.47 6.44
C TRP A 187 -2.14 8.69 4.96
N ILE A 188 -2.33 9.95 4.58
CA ILE A 188 -2.36 10.36 3.19
C ILE A 188 -1.45 11.57 3.01
N THR A 189 -0.84 11.69 1.84
CA THR A 189 -0.09 12.89 1.49
C THR A 189 -1.00 14.05 1.13
N ASP A 190 -0.48 15.28 1.13
CA ASP A 190 -1.25 16.46 0.75
C ASP A 190 -1.78 16.38 -0.70
N GLU A 191 -1.03 15.74 -1.60
CA GLU A 191 -1.43 15.47 -2.98
C GLU A 191 -2.65 14.55 -3.09
N VAL A 192 -2.81 13.61 -2.15
CA VAL A 192 -4.02 12.80 -2.02
C VAL A 192 -5.15 13.65 -1.43
N PHE A 193 -4.88 14.32 -0.30
CA PHE A 193 -5.88 15.10 0.45
C PHE A 193 -6.56 16.17 -0.41
N THR A 194 -5.78 16.94 -1.17
CA THR A 194 -6.26 18.00 -2.07
C THR A 194 -7.20 17.46 -3.15
N ARG A 195 -7.07 16.18 -3.51
CA ARG A 195 -7.87 15.49 -4.54
C ARG A 195 -9.03 14.66 -3.98
N LEU A 196 -9.24 14.65 -2.67
CA LEU A 196 -10.39 13.98 -2.08
C LEU A 196 -11.69 14.74 -2.41
N ALA A 197 -12.73 13.98 -2.74
CA ALA A 197 -14.10 14.47 -2.71
C ALA A 197 -14.58 14.66 -1.26
N ASP A 198 -15.57 15.51 -1.04
CA ASP A 198 -16.06 15.85 0.30
C ASP A 198 -16.52 14.64 1.11
N GLU A 199 -17.12 13.64 0.46
CA GLU A 199 -17.53 12.37 1.09
C GLU A 199 -16.38 11.57 1.71
N SER A 200 -15.14 11.86 1.32
CA SER A 200 -13.93 11.25 1.89
C SER A 200 -13.08 12.26 2.66
N LYS A 201 -13.46 13.54 2.71
CA LYS A 201 -12.86 14.55 3.60
C LYS A 201 -13.62 14.67 4.92
N TYR A 202 -14.94 14.62 4.85
CA TYR A 202 -15.83 14.86 5.98
C TYR A 202 -16.64 13.61 6.36
N GLY A 203 -16.95 13.46 7.64
CA GLY A 203 -17.75 12.36 8.16
C GLY A 203 -18.54 12.76 9.41
N GLY A 204 -19.49 11.92 9.81
CA GLY A 204 -20.31 12.13 11.01
C GLY A 204 -21.53 13.02 10.78
N THR A 205 -22.25 13.29 11.87
CA THR A 205 -23.43 14.16 11.88
C THR A 205 -23.39 15.01 13.15
N PRO A 206 -23.08 16.32 13.06
CA PRO A 206 -22.79 17.08 11.85
C PRO A 206 -21.44 16.68 11.18
N PRO A 207 -21.24 16.99 9.89
CA PRO A 207 -19.99 16.66 9.19
C PRO A 207 -18.77 17.36 9.81
N THR A 208 -17.74 16.60 10.12
CA THR A 208 -16.44 17.11 10.61
C THR A 208 -15.30 16.58 9.74
N LEU A 209 -14.21 17.33 9.66
CA LEU A 209 -13.03 16.94 8.88
C LEU A 209 -12.39 15.70 9.50
N MET A 210 -12.28 14.62 8.74
CA MET A 210 -11.76 13.33 9.22
C MET A 210 -10.23 13.29 9.28
N TRP A 211 -9.55 14.28 8.71
CA TRP A 211 -8.12 14.31 8.48
C TRP A 211 -7.47 15.47 9.24
N LYS A 212 -6.47 15.16 10.05
CA LYS A 212 -5.68 16.16 10.77
C LYS A 212 -4.33 16.36 10.07
N PRO A 213 -3.86 17.60 9.84
CA PRO A 213 -2.56 17.85 9.23
C PRO A 213 -1.40 17.57 10.20
N TYR A 214 -0.29 17.09 9.66
CA TYR A 214 0.98 16.84 10.33
C TYR A 214 2.15 17.21 9.40
N ASP A 215 3.32 17.46 9.99
CA ASP A 215 4.56 17.66 9.25
C ASP A 215 5.40 16.38 9.31
N TRP A 216 5.75 15.83 8.15
CA TRP A 216 6.55 14.62 8.05
C TRP A 216 8.04 14.97 8.13
N THR A 217 8.56 15.03 9.36
CA THR A 217 9.95 15.47 9.64
C THR A 217 11.01 14.62 8.94
N GLN A 218 10.75 13.33 8.71
CA GLN A 218 11.64 12.40 8.01
C GLN A 218 11.66 12.59 6.48
N GLN A 219 10.79 13.45 5.94
CA GLN A 219 10.66 13.77 4.52
C GLN A 219 10.55 15.30 4.34
N ASP A 220 11.59 16.02 4.78
CA ASP A 220 11.73 17.47 4.59
C ASP A 220 10.54 18.31 5.08
N ASN A 221 9.93 17.91 6.21
CA ASN A 221 8.73 18.52 6.78
C ASN A 221 7.54 18.60 5.81
N ARG A 222 7.46 17.66 4.86
CA ARG A 222 6.35 17.58 3.92
C ARG A 222 5.03 17.40 4.66
N ARG A 223 4.02 18.18 4.29
CA ARG A 223 2.68 18.07 4.85
C ARG A 223 2.04 16.73 4.50
N ILE A 224 1.52 16.07 5.52
CA ILE A 224 0.72 14.84 5.43
C ILE A 224 -0.53 14.98 6.29
N HIS A 225 -1.48 14.08 6.12
CA HIS A 225 -2.73 14.10 6.88
C HIS A 225 -3.01 12.73 7.49
N GLY A 226 -3.27 12.69 8.79
CA GLY A 226 -3.56 11.48 9.54
C GLY A 226 -5.03 11.39 9.92
N SER A 227 -5.59 10.18 9.88
CA SER A 227 -6.94 9.87 10.36
C SER A 227 -6.99 8.58 11.17
N ASN A 228 -7.86 8.58 12.18
CA ASN A 228 -8.31 7.40 12.91
C ASN A 228 -9.79 7.08 12.67
N TRP A 229 -10.39 7.75 11.68
CA TRP A 229 -11.78 7.51 11.30
C TRP A 229 -11.95 6.07 10.80
N THR A 230 -13.17 5.55 10.94
CA THR A 230 -13.54 4.24 10.42
C THR A 230 -14.77 4.38 9.53
N TRP A 231 -14.74 3.70 8.37
CA TRP A 231 -15.90 3.57 7.51
C TRP A 231 -16.35 2.12 7.49
N LYS A 232 -17.63 1.90 7.78
CA LYS A 232 -18.20 0.55 7.77
C LYS A 232 -18.07 -0.08 6.37
N VAL A 233 -17.70 -1.37 6.35
CA VAL A 233 -17.66 -2.20 5.15
C VAL A 233 -19.02 -2.82 4.84
#